data_AF-A0AAN6R725-F1
#
_entry.id   AF-A0AAN6R725-F1
#
_cell.length_a   1.000
_cell.length_b   1.000
_cell.length_c   1.000
_cell.angle_alpha   90.00
_cell.angle_beta   90.00
_cell.angle_gamma   90.00
#
_symmetry.space_group_name_H-M   'P 1'
#
loop_
_entity.id
_entity.type
_entity.pdbx_description
1 polymer ?
#
loop_
_entity_poly.entity_id
_entity_poly.type
_entity_poly.pdbx_seq_one_letter_code
_entity_poly.pdbx_strand_id
1 'polypeptide(L)'
;MPPLQSLSLYDNHDDDLIEVPIDTTFSDGDRSIWPTHPRFERADPKLYLLKLADMWMKERGEAKKGRPKMKKYLAEDEEGTPDVFKTLVVQMKTTGSVDEAVKEPCSMDWRAERRQLREHLTRMFMQHSFIPRIGELVLWCYNFKGTELKFNLATDRFEMYCQMRKKYLGIPEWRAGIIAQAAEEHIILEDAIIETEKEYSVNMSGFRVETFPDPNSTDKSLSRQYKYVPLSWIRPLNYWQIFLQEIPLEKYHPSIKNALTIMSSFSLLEKYHFKGKWPNASIHCKGIYIGSELLIKGDGVRLMPRPSSPNQVTDVLVIESIQVILRNCDADTSSPLLCESTAVHLVGKAYTVSPDMAYREPGSTTPPTPLTDAEVIDSFQCVGMRGYGKWYPLQPEGQKYQISLDRVVGRCYESELMMIMFHDLSLGLDLDGVLSGRDYGRTTDQRIAPGKEWFCGDTRVETLALETLNGYEVGRYDDARDMKMFRANLSIIDGTATHADIKASKIPRQMGRPRAGLIGGRKGSLTTFESVGKMSTMVSSALGNPSANDSSRDITSAPASADEEAVDSSESEESEDELAVAQPVFIRGGTEESEGGDYRPYSSNEPKAKRPRLA
;
A
#
# COMPACT_ATOMS: atom_id res chain seq x y z
N MET A 1 -56.55 58.93 -50.71
CA MET A 1 -57.44 58.26 -51.70
C MET A 1 -56.66 58.14 -53.01
N PRO A 2 -56.82 57.08 -53.83
CA PRO A 2 -57.54 55.78 -53.69
C PRO A 2 -56.63 54.59 -54.14
N PRO A 3 -57.12 53.35 -54.43
CA PRO A 3 -58.40 52.71 -54.10
C PRO A 3 -58.29 51.41 -53.26
N LEU A 4 -59.44 51.09 -52.67
CA LEU A 4 -59.84 49.78 -52.13
C LEU A 4 -60.05 48.75 -53.26
N GLN A 5 -59.72 47.49 -53.00
CA GLN A 5 -60.53 46.37 -53.51
C GLN A 5 -60.51 45.16 -52.56
N SER A 6 -61.70 44.59 -52.42
CA SER A 6 -62.22 43.68 -51.40
C SER A 6 -62.21 42.21 -51.81
N LEU A 7 -62.22 41.30 -50.81
CA LEU A 7 -63.12 40.14 -50.58
C LEU A 7 -62.34 39.08 -49.76
N SER A 8 -62.64 38.88 -48.47
CA SER A 8 -63.66 37.95 -47.91
C SER A 8 -63.31 36.48 -48.23
N LEU A 9 -63.28 35.48 -47.35
CA LEU A 9 -63.73 35.22 -45.98
C LEU A 9 -62.88 34.02 -45.52
N TYR A 10 -62.53 33.94 -44.24
CA TYR A 10 -62.83 32.79 -43.37
C TYR A 10 -62.36 33.17 -41.97
N ASP A 11 -63.37 33.50 -41.17
CA ASP A 11 -63.30 33.69 -39.74
C ASP A 11 -63.26 32.30 -39.10
N ASN A 12 -62.25 32.02 -38.28
CA ASN A 12 -62.29 30.97 -37.28
C ASN A 12 -61.40 31.41 -36.11
N HIS A 13 -62.08 31.83 -35.05
CA HIS A 13 -61.54 32.12 -33.74
C HIS A 13 -60.68 30.96 -33.20
N ASP A 14 -59.44 31.28 -32.84
CA ASP A 14 -58.73 30.67 -31.72
C ASP A 14 -57.94 31.80 -31.02
N ASP A 15 -58.64 32.50 -30.12
CA ASP A 15 -58.21 33.74 -29.43
C ASP A 15 -57.17 33.50 -28.31
N ASP A 16 -56.19 32.60 -28.50
CA ASP A 16 -55.10 32.43 -27.52
C ASP A 16 -53.75 32.01 -28.14
N LEU A 17 -53.51 32.38 -29.40
CA LEU A 17 -52.22 32.18 -30.08
C LEU A 17 -51.61 33.52 -30.50
N ILE A 18 -50.51 33.90 -29.84
CA ILE A 18 -49.62 34.95 -30.32
C ILE A 18 -48.86 34.38 -31.54
N GLU A 19 -49.35 34.64 -32.74
CA GLU A 19 -48.54 34.42 -33.95
C GLU A 19 -47.40 35.44 -33.99
N VAL A 20 -46.19 34.96 -33.72
CA VAL A 20 -44.96 35.72 -33.97
C VAL A 20 -44.61 35.55 -35.45
N PRO A 21 -44.69 36.59 -36.29
CA PRO A 21 -44.31 36.48 -37.69
C PRO A 21 -42.82 36.16 -37.76
N ILE A 22 -42.48 35.00 -38.34
CA ILE A 22 -41.09 34.66 -38.64
C ILE A 22 -40.71 35.50 -39.85
N ASP A 23 -39.68 36.34 -39.68
CA ASP A 23 -39.05 37.05 -40.78
C ASP A 23 -38.46 36.02 -41.76
N THR A 24 -39.11 35.85 -42.91
CA THR A 24 -38.73 34.88 -43.95
C THR A 24 -37.46 35.27 -44.70
N THR A 25 -36.86 36.42 -44.37
CA THR A 25 -35.54 36.80 -44.91
C THR A 25 -34.39 36.05 -44.26
N PHE A 26 -34.60 35.37 -43.13
CA PHE A 26 -33.60 34.52 -42.49
C PHE A 26 -33.81 33.04 -42.85
N SER A 27 -32.95 32.52 -43.72
CA SER A 27 -32.80 31.08 -43.98
C SER A 27 -31.85 30.48 -42.94
N ASP A 28 -32.15 29.27 -42.48
CA ASP A 28 -31.34 28.41 -41.59
C ASP A 28 -30.04 27.88 -42.25
N GLY A 29 -29.57 28.57 -43.29
CA GLY A 29 -28.42 28.22 -44.11
C GLY A 29 -28.80 27.37 -45.32
N ASP A 30 -28.03 27.52 -46.39
CA ASP A 30 -28.20 26.71 -47.59
C ASP A 30 -27.95 25.22 -47.26
N ARG A 31 -28.92 24.36 -47.57
CA ARG A 31 -28.85 22.92 -47.30
C ARG A 31 -27.72 22.24 -48.09
N SER A 32 -27.21 22.89 -49.15
CA SER A 32 -26.09 22.43 -49.97
C SER A 32 -24.73 22.45 -49.24
N ILE A 33 -24.59 23.27 -48.19
CA ILE A 33 -23.35 23.43 -47.40
C ILE A 33 -23.36 22.63 -46.09
N TRP A 34 -24.38 21.81 -45.85
CA TRP A 34 -24.44 20.95 -44.67
C TRP A 34 -23.39 19.82 -44.76
N PRO A 35 -22.67 19.50 -43.66
CA PRO A 35 -21.70 18.42 -43.67
C PRO A 35 -22.37 17.06 -43.95
N THR A 36 -22.03 16.41 -45.06
CA THR A 36 -22.62 15.13 -45.50
C THR A 36 -21.85 13.89 -45.05
N HIS A 37 -20.70 14.07 -44.37
CA HIS A 37 -19.85 12.96 -43.95
C HIS A 37 -20.49 12.17 -42.79
N PRO A 38 -20.46 10.81 -42.79
CA PRO A 38 -21.07 9.94 -41.76
C PRO A 38 -20.58 10.14 -40.32
N ARG A 39 -19.57 11.00 -40.10
CA ARG A 39 -19.00 11.30 -38.78
C ARG A 39 -19.73 12.44 -38.08
N PHE A 40 -20.59 13.15 -38.80
CA PHE A 40 -21.39 14.25 -38.28
C PHE A 40 -22.80 13.71 -38.01
N GLU A 41 -23.16 13.67 -36.74
CA GLU A 41 -24.52 13.34 -36.32
C GLU A 41 -25.33 14.63 -36.15
N ARG A 42 -26.65 14.56 -36.39
CA ARG A 42 -27.55 15.66 -36.03
C ARG A 42 -27.51 15.82 -34.52
N ALA A 43 -27.14 17.01 -34.05
CA ALA A 43 -27.17 17.34 -32.63
C ALA A 43 -28.58 17.08 -32.07
N ASP A 44 -28.66 16.52 -30.87
CA ASP A 44 -29.92 16.28 -30.17
C ASP A 44 -30.69 17.62 -30.05
N PRO A 45 -31.87 17.76 -30.68
CA PRO A 45 -32.64 19.01 -30.67
C PRO A 45 -33.01 19.44 -29.26
N LYS A 46 -33.02 18.51 -28.29
CA LYS A 46 -33.27 18.79 -26.88
C LYS A 46 -32.31 19.84 -26.31
N LEU A 47 -31.04 19.84 -26.72
CA LEU A 47 -30.05 20.77 -26.20
C LEU A 47 -30.34 22.22 -26.63
N TYR A 48 -30.74 22.40 -27.89
CA TYR A 48 -31.12 23.70 -28.42
C TYR A 48 -32.45 24.18 -27.83
N LEU A 49 -33.45 23.30 -27.75
CA LEU A 49 -34.75 23.62 -27.15
C LEU A 49 -34.63 24.01 -25.67
N LEU A 50 -33.77 23.34 -24.90
CA LEU A 50 -33.49 23.70 -23.50
C LEU A 50 -32.82 25.07 -23.37
N LYS A 51 -31.87 25.40 -24.26
CA LYS A 51 -31.25 26.73 -24.29
C LYS A 51 -32.25 27.81 -24.68
N LEU A 52 -33.12 27.54 -25.66
CA LEU A 52 -34.13 28.48 -26.10
C LEU A 52 -35.16 28.73 -25.00
N ALA A 53 -35.62 27.68 -24.32
CA ALA A 53 -36.49 27.78 -23.16
C ALA A 53 -35.83 28.57 -22.02
N ASP A 54 -34.56 28.32 -21.71
CA ASP A 54 -33.83 29.07 -20.66
C ASP A 54 -33.68 30.56 -21.02
N MET A 55 -33.35 30.89 -22.28
CA MET A 55 -33.29 32.28 -22.76
C MET A 55 -34.66 32.95 -22.70
N TRP A 56 -35.71 32.28 -23.18
CA TRP A 56 -37.08 32.78 -23.18
C TRP A 56 -37.61 33.04 -21.77
N MET A 57 -37.33 32.14 -20.83
CA MET A 57 -37.67 32.33 -19.41
C MET A 57 -36.89 33.49 -18.79
N LYS A 58 -35.62 33.70 -19.17
CA LYS A 58 -34.79 34.82 -18.69
C LYS A 58 -35.28 36.17 -19.21
N GLU A 59 -35.62 36.24 -20.49
CA GLU A 59 -36.13 37.45 -21.14
C GLU A 59 -37.47 37.90 -20.56
N ARG A 60 -38.35 36.94 -20.24
CA ARG A 60 -39.63 37.20 -19.56
C ARG A 60 -39.51 37.51 -18.06
N GLY A 61 -38.31 37.44 -17.49
CA GLY A 61 -38.10 37.59 -16.04
C GLY A 61 -38.68 36.45 -15.19
N GLU A 62 -39.12 35.35 -15.82
CA GLU A 62 -39.75 34.19 -15.19
C GLU A 62 -38.75 33.08 -14.84
N ALA A 63 -37.47 33.27 -15.22
CA ALA A 63 -36.38 32.36 -14.90
C ALA A 63 -36.19 32.25 -13.38
N LYS A 64 -36.80 31.22 -12.79
CA LYS A 64 -36.51 30.81 -11.43
C LYS A 64 -35.10 30.24 -11.44
N LYS A 65 -34.18 30.89 -10.72
CA LYS A 65 -32.87 30.31 -10.39
C LYS A 65 -33.17 28.94 -9.78
N GLY A 66 -32.89 27.87 -10.52
CA GLY A 66 -33.01 26.52 -9.98
C GLY A 66 -32.26 26.52 -8.65
N ARG A 67 -32.85 25.94 -7.60
CA ARG A 67 -32.08 25.70 -6.37
C ARG A 67 -30.76 25.11 -6.83
N PRO A 68 -29.60 25.72 -6.52
CA PRO A 68 -28.36 25.07 -6.79
C PRO A 68 -28.53 23.69 -6.17
N LYS A 69 -28.41 22.62 -6.96
CA LYS A 69 -28.08 21.34 -6.35
C LYS A 69 -26.86 21.70 -5.53
N MET A 70 -26.97 21.70 -4.21
CA MET A 70 -25.78 21.70 -3.38
C MET A 70 -25.05 20.47 -3.88
N LYS A 71 -24.07 20.66 -4.75
CA LYS A 71 -22.97 19.73 -4.83
C LYS A 71 -22.40 19.84 -3.43
N LYS A 72 -22.86 18.96 -2.54
CA LYS A 72 -22.05 18.58 -1.39
C LYS A 72 -20.82 18.02 -2.06
N TYR A 73 -19.82 18.86 -2.28
CA TYR A 73 -18.49 18.39 -2.60
C TYR A 73 -18.08 17.61 -1.35
N LEU A 74 -18.33 16.30 -1.33
CA LEU A 74 -17.46 15.42 -0.58
C LEU A 74 -16.14 15.50 -1.33
N ALA A 75 -15.05 15.70 -0.60
CA ALA A 75 -13.74 15.43 -1.16
C ALA A 75 -13.77 13.99 -1.69
N GLU A 76 -13.68 13.83 -3.00
CA GLU A 76 -13.63 12.55 -3.70
C GLU A 76 -12.26 12.48 -4.37
N ASP A 77 -11.65 11.30 -4.43
CA ASP A 77 -10.43 11.11 -5.19
C ASP A 77 -10.70 11.02 -6.71
N GLU A 78 -9.64 10.78 -7.49
CA GLU A 78 -9.74 10.60 -8.94
C GLU A 78 -10.63 9.40 -9.33
N GLU A 79 -10.81 8.46 -8.41
CA GLU A 79 -11.68 7.30 -8.54
C GLU A 79 -13.12 7.54 -8.11
N GLY A 80 -13.43 8.76 -7.66
CA GLY A 80 -14.72 9.14 -7.09
C GLY A 80 -15.05 8.42 -5.78
N THR A 81 -14.03 7.92 -5.09
CA THR A 81 -14.13 7.35 -3.75
C THR A 81 -14.15 8.49 -2.73
N PRO A 82 -15.20 8.58 -1.89
CA PRO A 82 -15.27 9.60 -0.86
C PRO A 82 -14.08 9.56 0.09
N ASP A 83 -13.56 10.72 0.43
CA ASP A 83 -12.54 10.90 1.45
C ASP A 83 -13.18 10.77 2.84
N VAL A 84 -12.97 9.59 3.42
CA VAL A 84 -13.45 9.23 4.74
C VAL A 84 -12.80 10.10 5.82
N PHE A 85 -11.54 10.52 5.66
CA PHE A 85 -10.84 11.32 6.67
C PHE A 85 -11.38 12.75 6.73
N LYS A 86 -11.64 13.38 5.58
CA LYS A 86 -12.30 14.69 5.55
C LYS A 86 -13.70 14.63 6.18
N THR A 87 -14.43 13.55 5.93
CA THR A 87 -15.74 13.32 6.54
C THR A 87 -15.65 13.21 8.07
N LEU A 88 -14.68 12.45 8.59
CA LEU A 88 -14.43 12.29 10.02
C LEU A 88 -13.97 13.60 10.68
N VAL A 89 -13.19 14.43 9.97
CA VAL A 89 -12.80 15.78 10.45
C VAL A 89 -14.00 16.71 10.56
N VAL A 90 -14.89 16.73 9.55
CA VAL A 90 -16.13 17.51 9.59
C VAL A 90 -17.04 17.05 10.73
N GLN A 91 -17.16 15.74 10.92
CA GLN A 91 -17.89 15.15 12.03
C GLN A 91 -17.28 15.59 13.37
N MET A 92 -15.96 15.50 13.54
CA MET A 92 -15.24 15.91 14.75
C MET A 92 -15.46 17.40 15.09
N LYS A 93 -15.49 18.29 14.08
CA LYS A 93 -15.84 19.69 14.31
C LYS A 93 -17.25 19.88 14.86
N THR A 94 -18.18 19.02 14.42
CA THR A 94 -19.61 19.11 14.79
C THR A 94 -19.88 18.49 16.16
N THR A 95 -19.27 17.33 16.46
CA THR A 95 -19.48 16.58 17.71
C THR A 95 -18.50 16.93 18.82
N GLY A 96 -17.41 17.63 18.50
CA GLY A 96 -16.30 17.97 19.42
C GLY A 96 -15.25 16.86 19.54
N SER A 97 -15.63 15.60 19.38
CA SER A 97 -14.71 14.45 19.39
C SER A 97 -15.23 13.29 18.55
N VAL A 98 -14.31 12.48 18.02
CA VAL A 98 -14.60 11.24 17.27
C VAL A 98 -13.64 10.15 17.74
N ASP A 99 -14.13 8.92 17.81
CA ASP A 99 -13.36 7.72 18.15
C ASP A 99 -14.00 6.54 17.40
N GLU A 100 -13.61 6.33 16.14
CA GLU A 100 -14.30 5.44 15.21
C GLU A 100 -13.34 4.62 14.34
N ALA A 101 -13.74 3.38 14.03
CA ALA A 101 -13.03 2.55 13.08
C ALA A 101 -13.19 3.09 11.66
N VAL A 102 -12.09 3.15 10.92
CA VAL A 102 -12.08 3.63 9.53
C VAL A 102 -12.57 2.51 8.62
N LYS A 103 -13.55 2.84 7.77
CA LYS A 103 -14.12 1.94 6.77
C LYS A 103 -14.28 2.69 5.46
N GLU A 104 -13.85 2.07 4.36
CA GLU A 104 -13.97 2.63 3.02
C GLU A 104 -14.86 1.71 2.14
N PRO A 105 -16.16 1.58 2.45
CA PRO A 105 -17.03 0.67 1.72
C PRO A 105 -17.22 1.07 0.24
N CYS A 106 -16.88 2.29 -0.15
CA CYS A 106 -16.93 2.73 -1.54
C CYS A 106 -15.64 2.44 -2.32
N SER A 107 -14.58 1.99 -1.65
CA SER A 107 -13.33 1.55 -2.27
C SER A 107 -13.41 0.05 -2.58
N MET A 108 -13.14 -0.33 -3.84
CA MET A 108 -13.09 -1.73 -4.24
C MET A 108 -11.91 -2.44 -3.56
N ASP A 109 -10.74 -1.80 -3.62
CA ASP A 109 -9.47 -2.31 -3.08
C ASP A 109 -9.60 -2.58 -1.58
N TRP A 110 -10.14 -1.61 -0.83
CA TRP A 110 -10.39 -1.78 0.60
C TRP A 110 -11.26 -3.00 0.91
N ARG A 111 -12.27 -3.30 0.08
CA ARG A 111 -13.13 -4.48 0.26
C ARG A 111 -12.45 -5.78 -0.15
N ALA A 112 -11.72 -5.78 -1.26
CA ALA A 112 -11.07 -6.98 -1.79
C ALA A 112 -9.95 -7.47 -0.86
N GLU A 113 -9.17 -6.55 -0.30
CA GLU A 113 -7.94 -6.89 0.44
C GLU A 113 -8.16 -7.13 1.92
N ARG A 114 -9.29 -6.69 2.50
CA ARG A 114 -9.48 -6.63 3.96
C ARG A 114 -9.15 -7.96 4.67
N ARG A 115 -9.59 -9.07 4.07
CA ARG A 115 -9.36 -10.42 4.63
C ARG A 115 -7.90 -10.83 4.50
N GLN A 116 -7.35 -10.74 3.29
CA GLN A 116 -5.99 -11.16 2.97
C GLN A 116 -4.94 -10.34 3.73
N LEU A 117 -5.16 -9.03 3.86
CA LEU A 117 -4.26 -8.15 4.60
C LEU A 117 -4.23 -8.51 6.09
N ARG A 118 -5.39 -8.84 6.68
CA ARG A 118 -5.46 -9.29 8.07
C ARG A 118 -4.70 -10.59 8.28
N GLU A 119 -4.90 -11.56 7.39
CA GLU A 119 -4.18 -12.85 7.41
C GLU A 119 -2.67 -12.64 7.24
N HIS A 120 -2.28 -11.79 6.29
CA HIS A 120 -0.89 -11.44 6.05
C HIS A 120 -0.20 -10.81 7.26
N LEU A 121 -0.81 -9.79 7.87
CA LEU A 121 -0.27 -9.14 9.07
C LEU A 121 -0.20 -10.09 10.27
N THR A 122 -1.16 -11.01 10.39
CA THR A 122 -1.15 -12.02 11.45
C THR A 122 0.00 -13.01 11.25
N ARG A 123 0.22 -13.47 10.02
CA ARG A 123 1.36 -14.32 9.68
C ARG A 123 2.69 -13.63 9.95
N MET A 124 2.84 -12.38 9.53
CA MET A 124 4.06 -11.60 9.78
C MET A 124 4.35 -11.41 11.27
N PHE A 125 3.31 -11.20 12.07
CA PHE A 125 3.43 -11.07 13.51
C PHE A 125 3.97 -12.34 14.18
N MET A 126 3.68 -13.51 13.61
CA MET A 126 4.14 -14.81 14.11
C MET A 126 5.51 -15.22 13.56
N GLN A 127 6.02 -14.51 12.56
CA GLN A 127 7.30 -14.80 11.92
C GLN A 127 8.47 -14.13 12.63
N HIS A 128 9.65 -14.73 12.51
CA HIS A 128 10.90 -14.11 12.94
C HIS A 128 11.14 -12.77 12.23
N SER A 129 11.75 -11.84 12.96
CA SER A 129 12.00 -10.48 12.50
C SER A 129 12.99 -10.44 11.33
N PHE A 130 13.90 -11.40 11.22
CA PHE A 130 14.88 -11.48 10.14
C PHE A 130 14.32 -11.94 8.79
N ILE A 131 13.11 -12.51 8.77
CA ILE A 131 12.50 -12.99 7.54
C ILE A 131 12.07 -11.78 6.69
N PRO A 132 12.57 -11.65 5.44
CA PRO A 132 12.20 -10.55 4.57
C PRO A 132 10.71 -10.53 4.28
N ARG A 133 10.10 -9.36 4.41
CA ARG A 133 8.68 -9.14 4.16
C ARG A 133 8.48 -8.58 2.77
N ILE A 134 7.25 -8.73 2.28
CA ILE A 134 6.90 -8.27 0.93
C ILE A 134 7.02 -6.76 0.84
N GLY A 135 7.48 -6.27 -0.31
CA GLY A 135 7.70 -4.85 -0.53
C GLY A 135 8.95 -4.30 0.16
N GLU A 136 9.70 -5.13 0.89
CA GLU A 136 11.00 -4.76 1.43
C GLU A 136 12.07 -4.75 0.35
N LEU A 137 13.07 -3.89 0.54
CA LEU A 137 14.27 -3.88 -0.26
C LEU A 137 15.36 -4.68 0.43
N VAL A 138 16.03 -5.52 -0.36
CA VAL A 138 17.09 -6.41 0.10
C VAL A 138 18.29 -6.31 -0.83
N LEU A 139 19.47 -6.64 -0.30
CA LEU A 139 20.58 -7.07 -1.14
C LEU A 139 20.42 -8.56 -1.44
N TRP A 140 20.75 -8.96 -2.65
CA TRP A 140 20.70 -10.35 -3.04
C TRP A 140 21.74 -10.69 -4.09
N CYS A 141 22.13 -11.96 -4.13
CA CYS A 141 23.10 -12.49 -5.07
C CYS A 141 22.39 -13.13 -6.27
N TYR A 142 22.53 -12.56 -7.47
CA TYR A 142 21.81 -13.08 -8.65
C TYR A 142 22.28 -14.48 -9.06
N ASN A 143 23.55 -14.82 -8.80
CA ASN A 143 24.13 -16.13 -9.08
C ASN A 143 24.96 -16.59 -7.87
N PHE A 144 24.40 -17.53 -7.09
CA PHE A 144 24.97 -17.95 -5.80
C PHE A 144 24.79 -19.45 -5.53
N LYS A 145 24.53 -20.22 -6.59
CA LYS A 145 24.21 -21.65 -6.46
C LYS A 145 25.43 -22.45 -6.01
N GLY A 146 25.26 -23.25 -4.96
CA GLY A 146 26.31 -24.12 -4.42
C GLY A 146 27.44 -23.37 -3.70
N THR A 147 27.17 -22.13 -3.26
CA THR A 147 28.11 -21.29 -2.51
C THR A 147 27.49 -20.84 -1.20
N GLU A 148 28.35 -20.52 -0.23
CA GLU A 148 28.01 -19.91 1.05
C GLU A 148 28.65 -18.52 1.12
N LEU A 149 28.04 -17.57 1.82
CA LEU A 149 28.63 -16.25 2.00
C LEU A 149 29.56 -16.29 3.21
N LYS A 150 30.86 -16.05 3.03
CA LYS A 150 31.82 -16.01 4.14
C LYS A 150 32.65 -14.75 4.12
N PHE A 151 32.99 -14.30 5.32
CA PHE A 151 33.96 -13.25 5.50
C PHE A 151 35.37 -13.75 5.23
N ASN A 152 36.04 -13.18 4.24
CA ASN A 152 37.42 -13.47 3.91
C ASN A 152 38.34 -12.46 4.61
N LEU A 153 38.95 -12.87 5.72
CA LEU A 153 39.90 -12.05 6.49
C LEU A 153 41.10 -11.56 5.67
N ALA A 154 41.47 -12.23 4.57
CA ALA A 154 42.60 -11.83 3.74
C ALA A 154 42.27 -10.65 2.81
N THR A 155 41.02 -10.53 2.39
CA THR A 155 40.55 -9.46 1.49
C THR A 155 39.66 -8.44 2.19
N ASP A 156 39.32 -8.70 3.46
CA ASP A 156 38.40 -7.93 4.29
C ASP A 156 37.04 -7.75 3.61
N ARG A 157 36.49 -8.84 3.05
CA ARG A 157 35.27 -8.83 2.23
C ARG A 157 34.39 -10.04 2.47
N PHE A 158 33.10 -9.86 2.26
CA PHE A 158 32.19 -10.99 2.07
C PHE A 158 32.34 -11.57 0.65
N GLU A 159 32.70 -12.85 0.57
CA GLU A 159 32.96 -13.55 -0.69
C GLU A 159 32.19 -14.87 -0.76
N MET A 160 31.92 -15.32 -1.98
CA MET A 160 31.37 -16.64 -2.25
C MET A 160 32.39 -17.70 -1.88
N TYR A 161 32.04 -18.58 -0.96
CA TYR A 161 32.85 -19.72 -0.56
C TYR A 161 32.24 -21.02 -1.06
N CYS A 162 33.04 -21.83 -1.76
CA CYS A 162 32.63 -23.14 -2.22
C CYS A 162 33.10 -24.21 -1.23
N GLN A 163 32.18 -24.77 -0.46
CA GLN A 163 32.49 -25.81 0.53
C GLN A 163 33.13 -27.04 -0.11
N MET A 164 32.62 -27.48 -1.27
CA MET A 164 33.16 -28.63 -2.01
C MET A 164 34.62 -28.44 -2.44
N ARG A 165 34.97 -27.22 -2.88
CA ARG A 165 36.32 -26.89 -3.37
C ARG A 165 37.21 -26.29 -2.28
N LYS A 166 36.68 -26.06 -1.09
CA LYS A 166 37.31 -25.37 0.05
C LYS A 166 38.05 -24.09 -0.35
N LYS A 167 37.40 -23.26 -1.18
CA LYS A 167 38.03 -22.05 -1.72
C LYS A 167 37.02 -20.91 -1.89
N TYR A 168 37.53 -19.69 -1.77
CA TYR A 168 36.83 -18.49 -2.18
C TYR A 168 36.75 -18.40 -3.71
N LEU A 169 35.59 -18.01 -4.21
CA LEU A 169 35.29 -17.78 -5.63
C LEU A 169 35.25 -16.29 -5.98
N GLY A 170 35.49 -15.41 -4.99
CA GLY A 170 35.47 -13.96 -5.14
C GLY A 170 34.13 -13.34 -4.71
N ILE A 171 33.97 -12.06 -5.04
CA ILE A 171 32.79 -11.27 -4.66
C ILE A 171 31.52 -11.78 -5.37
N PRO A 172 30.38 -11.89 -4.67
CA PRO A 172 29.12 -12.20 -5.32
C PRO A 172 28.64 -11.06 -6.21
N GLU A 173 27.79 -11.38 -7.18
CA GLU A 173 27.08 -10.38 -8.00
C GLU A 173 25.93 -9.77 -7.20
N TRP A 174 26.27 -8.84 -6.31
CA TRP A 174 25.32 -8.11 -5.49
C TRP A 174 24.40 -7.24 -6.34
N ARG A 175 23.10 -7.36 -6.08
CA ARG A 175 22.05 -6.49 -6.59
C ARG A 175 21.15 -6.07 -5.43
N ALA A 176 20.53 -4.91 -5.54
CA ALA A 176 19.34 -4.65 -4.74
C ALA A 176 18.08 -5.13 -5.48
N GLY A 177 17.10 -5.61 -4.71
CA GLY A 177 15.82 -6.09 -5.22
C GLY A 177 14.69 -5.92 -4.23
N ILE A 178 13.47 -6.11 -4.72
CA ILE A 178 12.24 -6.10 -3.93
C ILE A 178 11.80 -7.54 -3.69
N ILE A 179 11.35 -7.82 -2.47
CA ILE A 179 10.60 -9.05 -2.19
C ILE A 179 9.19 -8.92 -2.78
N ALA A 180 8.97 -9.55 -3.94
CA ALA A 180 7.67 -9.58 -4.61
C ALA A 180 6.79 -10.74 -4.12
N GLN A 181 7.41 -11.81 -3.60
CA GLN A 181 6.74 -12.95 -2.99
C GLN A 181 7.62 -13.47 -1.85
N ALA A 182 6.98 -13.77 -0.71
CA ALA A 182 7.64 -14.41 0.43
C ALA A 182 7.44 -15.93 0.38
N ALA A 183 8.33 -16.66 1.05
CA ALA A 183 8.21 -18.11 1.18
C ALA A 183 6.88 -18.50 1.87
N GLU A 184 6.27 -19.57 1.35
CA GLU A 184 5.11 -20.22 1.95
C GLU A 184 5.52 -21.29 2.95
N GLU A 185 6.58 -22.03 2.63
CA GLU A 185 7.20 -22.98 3.55
C GLU A 185 7.84 -22.25 4.73
N HIS A 186 7.88 -22.92 5.88
CA HIS A 186 8.49 -22.37 7.09
C HIS A 186 10.00 -22.17 6.92
N ILE A 187 10.48 -21.00 7.35
CA ILE A 187 11.89 -20.62 7.31
C ILE A 187 12.50 -20.73 8.71
N ILE A 188 13.62 -21.42 8.83
CA ILE A 188 14.37 -21.55 10.08
C ILE A 188 15.63 -20.69 10.05
N LEU A 189 16.29 -20.53 11.19
CA LEU A 189 17.44 -19.63 11.33
C LEU A 189 18.62 -20.05 10.43
N GLU A 190 18.84 -21.36 10.28
CA GLU A 190 19.91 -21.95 9.47
C GLU A 190 19.80 -21.54 7.99
N ASP A 191 18.57 -21.31 7.50
CA ASP A 191 18.31 -20.87 6.12
C ASP A 191 18.96 -19.52 5.78
N ALA A 192 19.28 -18.71 6.79
CA ALA A 192 19.98 -17.43 6.59
C ALA A 192 21.41 -17.60 6.04
N ILE A 193 22.02 -18.77 6.25
CA ILE A 193 23.42 -19.05 5.87
C ILE A 193 23.50 -20.08 4.75
N ILE A 194 22.76 -21.18 4.88
CA ILE A 194 22.71 -22.26 3.90
C ILE A 194 21.27 -22.70 3.70
N GLU A 195 20.91 -23.05 2.47
CA GLU A 195 19.58 -23.62 2.19
C GLU A 195 19.46 -24.99 2.85
N THR A 196 18.47 -25.16 3.74
CA THR A 196 18.16 -26.48 4.32
C THR A 196 17.35 -27.32 3.35
N GLU A 197 17.15 -28.59 3.67
CA GLU A 197 16.21 -29.44 2.92
C GLU A 197 14.79 -28.84 3.03
N LYS A 198 14.08 -28.80 1.90
CA LYS A 198 12.74 -28.22 1.74
C LYS A 198 11.80 -29.24 1.12
N GLU A 199 10.55 -29.22 1.55
CA GLU A 199 9.50 -30.07 0.98
C GLU A 199 9.12 -29.57 -0.42
N TYR A 200 9.04 -28.25 -0.58
CA TYR A 200 8.62 -27.64 -1.82
C TYR A 200 9.78 -27.07 -2.64
N SER A 201 9.54 -26.91 -3.94
CA SER A 201 10.44 -26.20 -4.85
C SER A 201 10.64 -24.74 -4.43
N VAL A 202 11.75 -24.13 -4.85
CA VAL A 202 12.19 -22.77 -4.45
C VAL A 202 11.16 -21.68 -4.78
N ASN A 203 10.22 -21.92 -5.69
CA ASN A 203 9.11 -21.00 -5.96
C ASN A 203 8.09 -20.90 -4.80
N MET A 204 8.04 -21.90 -3.93
CA MET A 204 7.19 -21.96 -2.74
C MET A 204 8.02 -21.88 -1.45
N SER A 205 9.20 -22.50 -1.42
CA SER A 205 10.08 -22.52 -0.25
C SER A 205 11.05 -21.33 -0.16
N GLY A 206 11.19 -20.57 -1.24
CA GLY A 206 12.04 -19.39 -1.34
C GLY A 206 11.27 -18.09 -1.58
N PHE A 207 11.99 -17.06 -2.01
CA PHE A 207 11.47 -15.71 -2.22
C PHE A 207 11.60 -15.32 -3.67
N ARG A 208 10.57 -14.69 -4.24
CA ARG A 208 10.68 -14.01 -5.53
C ARG A 208 11.30 -12.64 -5.30
N VAL A 209 12.51 -12.45 -5.80
CA VAL A 209 13.21 -11.17 -5.74
C VAL A 209 13.29 -10.56 -7.13
N GLU A 210 12.76 -9.35 -7.29
CA GLU A 210 12.80 -8.58 -8.54
C GLU A 210 13.87 -7.49 -8.44
N THR A 211 14.74 -7.37 -9.43
CA THR A 211 15.84 -6.39 -9.42
C THR A 211 15.28 -4.96 -9.40
N PHE A 212 15.76 -4.12 -8.49
CA PHE A 212 15.15 -2.82 -8.26
C PHE A 212 15.40 -1.84 -9.43
N PRO A 213 14.35 -1.31 -10.08
CA PRO A 213 14.48 -0.32 -11.15
C PRO A 213 14.82 1.06 -10.61
N ASP A 214 15.27 1.96 -11.49
CA ASP A 214 15.52 3.35 -11.11
C ASP A 214 14.19 4.07 -10.82
N PRO A 215 13.96 4.56 -9.59
CA PRO A 215 12.71 5.24 -9.23
C PRO A 215 12.48 6.52 -10.03
N ASN A 216 13.54 7.24 -10.43
CA ASN A 216 13.47 8.51 -11.16
C ASN A 216 13.31 8.32 -12.67
N SER A 217 13.62 7.13 -13.19
CA SER A 217 13.54 6.84 -14.63
C SER A 217 12.17 6.30 -15.04
N THR A 218 11.78 6.55 -16.29
CA THR A 218 10.63 5.88 -16.94
C THR A 218 11.00 4.50 -17.50
N ASP A 219 12.29 4.16 -17.56
CA ASP A 219 12.74 2.82 -17.90
C ASP A 219 12.76 1.95 -16.64
N LYS A 220 11.78 1.05 -16.55
CA LYS A 220 11.65 0.07 -15.46
C LYS A 220 12.12 -1.33 -15.87
N SER A 221 12.89 -1.48 -16.95
CA SER A 221 13.29 -2.79 -17.48
C SER A 221 13.99 -3.72 -16.48
N LEU A 222 14.68 -3.17 -15.47
CA LEU A 222 15.29 -3.95 -14.39
C LEU A 222 14.27 -4.76 -13.57
N SER A 223 13.03 -4.29 -13.39
CA SER A 223 12.01 -5.03 -12.62
C SER A 223 11.67 -6.38 -13.23
N ARG A 224 11.90 -6.55 -14.55
CA ARG A 224 11.71 -7.82 -15.26
C ARG A 224 12.78 -8.86 -14.94
N GLN A 225 13.89 -8.45 -14.31
CA GLN A 225 14.97 -9.36 -13.92
C GLN A 225 14.69 -9.89 -12.51
N TYR A 226 14.02 -11.03 -12.43
CA TYR A 226 13.66 -11.67 -11.17
C TYR A 226 14.18 -13.10 -11.07
N LYS A 227 14.27 -13.62 -9.85
CA LYS A 227 14.46 -15.05 -9.56
C LYS A 227 13.76 -15.44 -8.28
N TYR A 228 13.40 -16.71 -8.20
CA TYR A 228 13.12 -17.37 -6.94
C TYR A 228 14.45 -17.82 -6.32
N VAL A 229 14.70 -17.43 -5.07
CA VAL A 229 15.95 -17.70 -4.35
C VAL A 229 15.68 -18.10 -2.90
N PRO A 230 16.50 -18.97 -2.29
CA PRO A 230 16.40 -19.27 -0.87
C PRO A 230 16.87 -18.09 -0.02
N LEU A 231 16.53 -18.08 1.28
CA LEU A 231 16.90 -17.00 2.20
C LEU A 231 18.41 -16.75 2.25
N SER A 232 19.22 -17.80 2.12
CA SER A 232 20.69 -17.73 2.17
C SER A 232 21.30 -16.80 1.11
N TRP A 233 20.55 -16.46 0.06
CA TRP A 233 20.98 -15.54 -1.01
C TRP A 233 20.61 -14.07 -0.75
N ILE A 234 19.87 -13.79 0.33
CA ILE A 234 19.27 -12.50 0.63
C ILE A 234 19.91 -11.90 1.89
N ARG A 235 20.19 -10.60 1.88
CA ARG A 235 20.66 -9.85 3.04
C ARG A 235 19.84 -8.56 3.22
N PRO A 236 19.60 -8.13 4.47
CA PRO A 236 18.90 -6.87 4.73
C PRO A 236 19.66 -5.68 4.10
N LEU A 237 18.93 -4.79 3.41
CA LEU A 237 19.56 -3.67 2.71
C LEU A 237 20.23 -2.67 3.66
N ASN A 238 19.75 -2.50 4.90
CA ASN A 238 20.35 -1.54 5.85
C ASN A 238 21.85 -1.79 6.07
N TYR A 239 22.28 -3.05 6.02
CA TYR A 239 23.66 -3.48 6.21
C TYR A 239 24.51 -3.40 4.92
N TRP A 240 24.05 -2.65 3.90
CA TRP A 240 24.70 -2.63 2.59
C TRP A 240 26.16 -2.22 2.62
N GLN A 241 26.55 -1.30 3.50
CA GLN A 241 27.96 -0.88 3.60
C GLN A 241 28.86 -2.03 4.06
N ILE A 242 28.37 -2.89 4.96
CA ILE A 242 29.11 -4.05 5.45
C ILE A 242 29.24 -5.10 4.33
N PHE A 243 28.15 -5.41 3.62
CA PHE A 243 28.19 -6.42 2.56
C PHE A 243 28.94 -5.98 1.30
N LEU A 244 29.00 -4.68 1.05
CA LEU A 244 29.70 -4.08 -0.09
C LEU A 244 31.05 -3.48 0.28
N GLN A 245 31.53 -3.70 1.51
CA GLN A 245 32.81 -3.14 1.96
C GLN A 245 33.94 -3.54 1.03
N GLU A 246 34.89 -2.63 0.83
CA GLU A 246 36.04 -2.81 -0.06
C GLU A 246 35.70 -3.10 -1.54
N ILE A 247 34.43 -2.98 -1.95
CA ILE A 247 34.00 -3.02 -3.35
C ILE A 247 33.93 -1.58 -3.87
N PRO A 248 34.66 -1.23 -4.95
CA PRO A 248 34.56 0.09 -5.57
C PRO A 248 33.15 0.41 -6.07
N LEU A 249 32.70 1.65 -5.90
CA LEU A 249 31.34 2.09 -6.25
C LEU A 249 31.01 1.90 -7.74
N GLU A 250 32.01 1.93 -8.62
CA GLU A 250 31.87 1.70 -10.06
C GLU A 250 31.50 0.24 -10.39
N LYS A 251 31.78 -0.69 -9.46
CA LYS A 251 31.43 -2.10 -9.58
C LYS A 251 30.05 -2.42 -9.01
N TYR A 252 29.38 -1.47 -8.37
CA TYR A 252 28.04 -1.70 -7.84
C TYR A 252 27.07 -1.87 -9.01
N HIS A 253 26.20 -2.87 -8.91
CA HIS A 253 25.08 -2.97 -9.84
C HIS A 253 24.18 -1.71 -9.69
N PRO A 254 23.69 -1.12 -10.79
CA PRO A 254 22.88 0.11 -10.72
C PRO A 254 21.69 0.04 -9.76
N SER A 255 21.07 -1.15 -9.63
CA SER A 255 19.95 -1.35 -8.73
C SER A 255 20.25 -1.00 -7.27
N ILE A 256 21.51 -1.09 -6.82
CA ILE A 256 21.90 -0.70 -5.46
C ILE A 256 21.72 0.81 -5.27
N LYS A 257 22.23 1.63 -6.19
CA LYS A 257 22.04 3.09 -6.13
C LYS A 257 20.57 3.48 -6.27
N ASN A 258 19.83 2.75 -7.12
CA ASN A 258 18.40 2.94 -7.24
C ASN A 258 17.71 2.70 -5.89
N ALA A 259 18.05 1.61 -5.20
CA ALA A 259 17.47 1.27 -3.90
C ALA A 259 17.84 2.30 -2.82
N LEU A 260 19.08 2.78 -2.81
CA LEU A 260 19.51 3.86 -1.91
C LEU A 260 18.74 5.17 -2.15
N THR A 261 18.28 5.42 -3.37
CA THR A 261 17.49 6.61 -3.71
C THR A 261 16.22 6.70 -2.86
N ILE A 262 15.58 5.58 -2.52
CA ILE A 262 14.30 5.59 -1.80
C ILE A 262 14.43 5.46 -0.28
N MET A 263 15.65 5.45 0.27
CA MET A 263 15.88 5.23 1.71
C MET A 263 15.25 6.31 2.61
N SER A 264 15.00 7.50 2.06
CA SER A 264 14.27 8.60 2.70
C SER A 264 12.83 8.69 2.19
N SER A 265 12.14 7.56 2.15
CA SER A 265 10.71 7.48 1.83
C SER A 265 9.95 6.66 2.86
N PHE A 266 8.65 6.90 3.00
CA PHE A 266 7.78 6.07 3.83
C PHE A 266 6.36 6.00 3.27
N SER A 267 5.63 4.94 3.65
CA SER A 267 4.19 4.80 3.37
C SER A 267 3.52 4.01 4.49
N LEU A 268 2.25 4.31 4.76
CA LEU A 268 1.49 3.76 5.89
C LEU A 268 0.57 2.63 5.45
N LEU A 269 0.57 1.53 6.20
CA LEU A 269 -0.22 0.34 5.93
C LEU A 269 -1.44 0.26 6.86
N GLU A 270 -2.61 0.08 6.26
CA GLU A 270 -3.90 -0.15 6.93
C GLU A 270 -4.29 0.91 7.98
N LYS A 271 -4.85 2.03 7.53
CA LYS A 271 -5.47 3.04 8.39
C LYS A 271 -6.80 2.54 8.91
N TYR A 272 -6.83 2.10 10.15
CA TYR A 272 -7.96 1.31 10.69
C TYR A 272 -8.79 2.06 11.72
N HIS A 273 -8.30 3.18 12.26
CA HIS A 273 -8.99 3.88 13.35
C HIS A 273 -8.69 5.38 13.32
N PHE A 274 -9.70 6.20 13.57
CA PHE A 274 -9.58 7.65 13.69
C PHE A 274 -10.04 8.07 15.08
N LYS A 275 -9.23 8.88 15.76
CA LYS A 275 -9.53 9.36 17.10
C LYS A 275 -9.08 10.80 17.28
N GLY A 276 -9.90 11.66 17.87
CA GLY A 276 -9.53 13.05 18.05
C GLY A 276 -10.50 13.88 18.86
N LYS A 277 -10.01 15.05 19.27
CA LYS A 277 -10.80 16.14 19.86
C LYS A 277 -10.49 17.41 19.10
N TRP A 278 -11.51 18.09 18.59
CA TRP A 278 -11.32 19.25 17.74
C TRP A 278 -10.38 20.30 18.39
N PRO A 279 -9.37 20.82 17.67
CA PRO A 279 -9.10 20.64 16.24
C PRO A 279 -8.05 19.56 15.91
N ASN A 280 -7.68 18.68 16.83
CA ASN A 280 -6.58 17.72 16.62
C ASN A 280 -7.08 16.27 16.60
N ALA A 281 -6.44 15.44 15.79
CA ALA A 281 -6.80 14.02 15.67
C ALA A 281 -5.58 13.15 15.42
N SER A 282 -5.79 11.84 15.46
CA SER A 282 -4.84 10.81 15.11
C SER A 282 -5.49 9.73 14.26
N ILE A 283 -4.78 9.26 13.23
CA ILE A 283 -5.14 8.08 12.44
C ILE A 283 -4.20 6.94 12.84
N HIS A 284 -4.74 5.80 13.26
CA HIS A 284 -3.97 4.63 13.64
C HIS A 284 -3.77 3.71 12.45
N CYS A 285 -2.54 3.25 12.28
CA CYS A 285 -2.11 2.36 11.20
C CYS A 285 -1.64 1.02 11.76
N LYS A 286 -1.73 -0.06 10.97
CA LYS A 286 -1.19 -1.38 11.38
C LYS A 286 0.28 -1.55 11.06
N GLY A 287 0.78 -0.85 10.04
CA GLY A 287 2.18 -0.91 9.65
C GLY A 287 2.67 0.37 8.98
N ILE A 288 3.97 0.43 8.75
CA ILE A 288 4.65 1.51 8.03
C ILE A 288 5.88 0.96 7.32
N TYR A 289 6.05 1.28 6.04
CA TYR A 289 7.31 1.10 5.36
C TYR A 289 8.17 2.34 5.61
N ILE A 290 9.44 2.15 6.01
CA ILE A 290 10.43 3.22 6.13
C ILE A 290 11.66 2.77 5.33
N GLY A 291 11.96 3.49 4.25
CA GLY A 291 13.03 3.14 3.33
C GLY A 291 12.87 1.71 2.82
N SER A 292 13.74 0.81 3.28
CA SER A 292 13.80 -0.59 2.87
C SER A 292 12.92 -1.55 3.67
N GLU A 293 12.46 -1.19 4.88
CA GLU A 293 11.85 -2.15 5.81
C GLU A 293 10.38 -1.83 6.11
N LEU A 294 9.58 -2.87 6.36
CA LEU A 294 8.22 -2.78 6.89
C LEU A 294 8.23 -2.97 8.41
N LEU A 295 7.64 -2.04 9.15
CA LEU A 295 7.48 -2.12 10.59
C LEU A 295 5.99 -2.27 10.94
N ILE A 296 5.68 -3.19 11.86
CA ILE A 296 4.32 -3.46 12.35
C ILE A 296 4.29 -3.44 13.88
N LYS A 297 3.08 -3.45 14.45
CA LYS A 297 2.91 -3.64 15.90
C LYS A 297 3.61 -4.93 16.35
N GLY A 298 4.40 -4.84 17.42
CA GLY A 298 5.16 -5.93 18.01
C GLY A 298 6.63 -5.97 17.62
N ASP A 299 7.00 -5.35 16.51
CA ASP A 299 8.41 -5.27 16.12
C ASP A 299 9.22 -4.46 17.13
N GLY A 300 10.43 -4.94 17.41
CA GLY A 300 11.47 -4.15 18.05
C GLY A 300 12.17 -3.27 17.02
N VAL A 301 12.30 -1.98 17.30
CA VAL A 301 12.93 -0.99 16.42
C VAL A 301 14.10 -0.34 17.13
N ARG A 302 15.27 -0.39 16.51
CA ARG A 302 16.50 0.23 17.03
C ARG A 302 16.41 1.74 16.86
N LEU A 303 16.80 2.47 17.90
CA LEU A 303 16.68 3.92 17.93
C LEU A 303 18.01 4.62 17.69
N MET A 304 17.96 5.77 17.02
CA MET A 304 19.13 6.60 16.81
C MET A 304 19.85 6.91 18.13
N PRO A 305 21.19 7.02 18.13
CA PRO A 305 21.93 7.38 19.32
C PRO A 305 21.40 8.66 19.98
N ARG A 306 21.56 8.74 21.30
CA ARG A 306 21.24 9.95 22.05
C ARG A 306 22.41 10.95 21.97
N PRO A 307 22.15 12.27 22.11
CA PRO A 307 23.21 13.27 22.09
C PRO A 307 24.32 13.05 23.14
N SER A 308 24.00 12.39 24.25
CA SER A 308 24.94 12.04 25.32
C SER A 308 25.90 10.89 24.97
N SER A 309 25.54 10.04 24.02
CA SER A 309 26.31 8.89 23.56
C SER A 309 26.27 8.85 22.02
N PRO A 310 26.82 9.87 21.34
CA PRO A 310 26.81 9.93 19.90
C PRO A 310 27.56 8.70 19.37
N ASN A 311 26.99 8.05 18.35
CA ASN A 311 27.50 6.83 17.70
C ASN A 311 27.23 5.49 18.42
N GLN A 312 26.53 5.48 19.57
CA GLN A 312 26.13 4.22 20.20
C GLN A 312 24.62 4.00 20.13
N VAL A 313 24.21 3.00 19.36
CA VAL A 313 22.83 2.50 19.36
C VAL A 313 22.70 1.51 20.51
N THR A 314 21.90 1.88 21.52
CA THR A 314 21.65 1.04 22.69
C THR A 314 20.17 0.79 22.94
N ASP A 315 19.31 1.55 22.27
CA ASP A 315 17.91 1.67 22.62
C ASP A 315 17.03 1.00 21.58
N VAL A 316 15.99 0.31 22.05
CA VAL A 316 15.00 -0.38 21.22
C VAL A 316 13.60 0.00 21.69
N LEU A 317 12.73 0.38 20.75
CA LEU A 317 11.30 0.59 20.99
C LEU A 317 10.53 -0.65 20.48
N VAL A 318 9.71 -1.26 21.35
CA VAL A 318 8.74 -2.28 20.93
C VAL A 318 7.45 -1.55 20.53
N ILE A 319 7.07 -1.63 19.25
CA ILE A 319 5.94 -0.87 18.70
C ILE A 319 4.61 -1.39 19.28
N GLU A 320 3.83 -0.50 19.87
CA GLU A 320 2.44 -0.80 20.26
C GLU A 320 1.41 -0.15 19.34
N SER A 321 1.74 1.01 18.76
CA SER A 321 0.87 1.76 17.86
C SER A 321 1.69 2.60 16.87
N ILE A 322 1.21 2.68 15.63
CA ILE A 322 1.71 3.60 14.61
C ILE A 322 0.61 4.63 14.36
N GLN A 323 0.94 5.91 14.45
CA GLN A 323 -0.04 6.99 14.45
C GLN A 323 0.37 8.10 13.49
N VAL A 324 -0.62 8.59 12.76
CA VAL A 324 -0.55 9.84 12.03
C VAL A 324 -1.22 10.90 12.87
N ILE A 325 -0.47 11.87 13.35
CA ILE A 325 -0.98 12.99 14.13
C ILE A 325 -1.42 14.09 13.17
N LEU A 326 -2.66 14.55 13.29
CA LEU A 326 -3.24 15.65 12.53
C LEU A 326 -3.38 16.85 13.47
N ARG A 327 -2.74 17.97 13.13
CA ARG A 327 -2.76 19.21 13.90
C ARG A 327 -3.58 20.27 13.18
N ASN A 328 -4.46 20.93 13.91
CA ASN A 328 -5.34 21.99 13.38
C ASN A 328 -6.08 21.52 12.11
N CYS A 329 -6.93 20.51 12.26
CA CYS A 329 -7.71 19.94 11.18
C CYS A 329 -8.58 20.98 10.46
N ASP A 330 -8.72 20.79 9.15
CA ASP A 330 -9.51 21.64 8.29
C ASP A 330 -10.82 20.94 7.91
N ALA A 331 -11.94 21.47 8.40
CA ALA A 331 -13.27 20.96 8.12
C ALA A 331 -13.96 21.64 6.92
N ASP A 332 -13.30 22.56 6.22
CA ASP A 332 -13.85 23.13 4.99
C ASP A 332 -13.83 22.08 3.89
N THR A 333 -15.01 21.59 3.50
CA THR A 333 -15.18 20.57 2.44
C THR A 333 -14.73 21.05 1.06
N SER A 334 -14.54 22.36 0.86
CA SER A 334 -14.00 22.92 -0.38
C SER A 334 -12.48 23.06 -0.38
N SER A 335 -11.86 22.97 0.80
CA SER A 335 -10.40 22.99 0.93
C SER A 335 -9.83 21.62 0.59
N PRO A 336 -8.73 21.56 -0.19
CA PRO A 336 -8.03 20.32 -0.47
C PRO A 336 -7.30 19.78 0.75
N LEU A 337 -7.03 20.60 1.78
CA LEU A 337 -6.23 20.21 2.94
C LEU A 337 -7.06 19.42 3.95
N LEU A 338 -6.46 18.43 4.59
CA LEU A 338 -7.08 17.72 5.73
C LEU A 338 -6.83 18.45 7.06
N CYS A 339 -5.67 19.09 7.19
CA CYS A 339 -5.19 19.77 8.39
C CYS A 339 -3.97 20.65 8.07
N GLU A 340 -3.59 21.53 8.99
CA GLU A 340 -2.46 22.46 8.83
C GLU A 340 -1.10 21.75 8.80
N SER A 341 -0.91 20.76 9.67
CA SER A 341 0.33 19.99 9.71
C SER A 341 0.10 18.59 10.24
N THR A 342 1.03 17.71 9.90
CA THR A 342 0.90 16.30 10.19
C THR A 342 2.22 15.68 10.61
N ALA A 343 2.17 14.60 11.39
CA ALA A 343 3.38 13.94 11.85
C ALA A 343 3.15 12.44 12.04
N VAL A 344 4.07 11.61 11.56
CA VAL A 344 4.02 10.17 11.81
C VAL A 344 4.84 9.82 13.04
N HIS A 345 4.23 9.07 13.95
CA HIS A 345 4.83 8.66 15.19
C HIS A 345 4.70 7.16 15.43
N LEU A 346 5.78 6.57 15.94
CA LEU A 346 5.74 5.25 16.55
C LEU A 346 5.63 5.39 18.06
N VAL A 347 4.69 4.66 18.65
CA VAL A 347 4.39 4.70 20.09
C VAL A 347 4.56 3.30 20.67
N GLY A 348 5.25 3.18 21.80
CA GLY A 348 5.53 1.88 22.40
C GLY A 348 6.31 1.94 23.71
N LYS A 349 6.80 0.78 24.15
CA LYS A 349 7.68 0.67 25.31
C LYS A 349 9.13 0.66 24.84
N ALA A 350 9.96 1.51 25.41
CA ALA A 350 11.37 1.59 25.06
C ALA A 350 12.25 0.95 26.13
N TYR A 351 13.32 0.31 25.68
CA TYR A 351 14.28 -0.41 26.48
C TYR A 351 15.69 -0.10 26.01
N THR A 352 16.68 -0.32 26.86
CA THR A 352 18.09 -0.09 26.54
C THR A 352 18.96 -1.21 27.10
N VAL A 353 20.07 -1.49 26.42
CA VAL A 353 21.15 -2.32 26.96
C VAL A 353 22.14 -1.52 27.82
N SER A 354 22.00 -0.19 27.87
CA SER A 354 22.88 0.68 28.65
C SER A 354 22.30 1.01 30.04
N PRO A 355 22.92 0.57 31.14
CA PRO A 355 22.45 0.89 32.49
C PRO A 355 22.59 2.39 32.84
N ASP A 356 23.48 3.11 32.17
CA ASP A 356 23.64 4.56 32.38
C ASP A 356 22.48 5.35 31.81
N MET A 357 21.84 4.80 30.77
CA MET A 357 20.75 5.44 30.05
C MET A 357 19.36 4.97 30.47
N ALA A 358 19.31 3.97 31.36
CA ALA A 358 18.09 3.41 31.92
C ALA A 358 17.31 4.45 32.74
N TYR A 359 15.98 4.29 32.77
CA TYR A 359 15.14 5.10 33.63
C TYR A 359 15.52 4.93 35.11
N ARG A 360 15.58 6.06 35.83
CA ARG A 360 15.78 6.12 37.27
C ARG A 360 14.70 7.02 37.87
N GLU A 361 14.11 6.56 38.97
CA GLU A 361 13.17 7.38 39.73
C GLU A 361 13.81 8.71 40.15
N PRO A 362 13.09 9.84 40.03
CA PRO A 362 13.62 11.14 40.42
C PRO A 362 14.16 11.14 41.85
N GLY A 363 15.44 11.46 42.02
CA GLY A 363 16.11 11.51 43.33
C GLY A 363 16.59 10.16 43.85
N SER A 364 16.42 9.06 43.11
CA SER A 364 16.99 7.77 43.49
C SER A 364 18.50 7.70 43.23
N THR A 365 19.25 7.22 44.20
CA THR A 365 20.68 6.89 44.07
C THR A 365 20.91 5.40 43.80
N THR A 366 19.85 4.59 43.75
CA THR A 366 19.98 3.15 43.48
C THR A 366 20.33 2.92 42.01
N PRO A 367 21.23 1.97 41.69
CA PRO A 367 21.46 1.59 40.32
C PRO A 367 20.16 1.04 39.70
N PRO A 368 19.94 1.23 38.39
CA PRO A 368 18.75 0.74 37.71
C PRO A 368 18.75 -0.79 37.70
N THR A 369 17.57 -1.37 37.91
CA THR A 369 17.38 -2.82 37.92
C THR A 369 17.12 -3.30 36.49
N PRO A 370 17.85 -4.31 36.00
CA PRO A 370 17.56 -4.91 34.70
C PRO A 370 16.27 -5.73 34.77
N LEU A 371 15.61 -5.90 33.63
CA LEU A 371 14.56 -6.88 33.44
C LEU A 371 15.08 -8.29 33.71
N THR A 372 14.25 -9.10 34.32
CA THR A 372 14.41 -10.54 34.40
C THR A 372 14.16 -11.19 33.06
N ASP A 373 14.64 -12.43 32.90
CA ASP A 373 14.43 -13.20 31.67
C ASP A 373 12.95 -13.33 31.29
N ALA A 374 12.07 -13.54 32.27
CA ALA A 374 10.63 -13.63 32.04
C ALA A 374 10.05 -12.31 31.55
N GLU A 375 10.46 -11.19 32.14
CA GLU A 375 10.03 -9.84 31.71
C GLU A 375 10.55 -9.49 30.32
N VAL A 376 11.73 -9.97 29.91
CA VAL A 376 12.22 -9.80 28.54
C VAL A 376 11.32 -10.53 27.54
N ILE A 377 10.87 -11.76 27.83
CA ILE A 377 9.93 -12.47 26.94
C ILE A 377 8.59 -11.75 26.84
N ASP A 378 8.07 -11.22 27.95
CA ASP A 378 6.80 -10.49 27.93
C ASP A 378 6.92 -9.13 27.22
N SER A 379 8.05 -8.45 27.43
CA SER A 379 8.32 -7.12 26.87
C SER A 379 8.58 -7.14 25.38
N PHE A 380 9.32 -8.14 24.90
CA PHE A 380 9.71 -8.26 23.50
C PHE A 380 8.94 -9.40 22.83
N GLN A 381 8.12 -9.05 21.85
CA GLN A 381 7.40 -10.03 21.03
C GLN A 381 8.33 -10.70 20.00
N CYS A 382 9.52 -10.14 19.78
CA CYS A 382 10.60 -10.75 19.04
C CYS A 382 11.39 -11.71 19.95
N VAL A 383 11.64 -12.92 19.47
CA VAL A 383 12.43 -13.93 20.20
C VAL A 383 13.93 -13.58 20.21
N GLY A 384 14.72 -14.26 21.03
CA GLY A 384 16.18 -14.09 21.04
C GLY A 384 16.68 -12.75 21.62
N MET A 385 15.82 -11.87 22.14
CA MET A 385 16.26 -10.57 22.70
C MET A 385 17.16 -10.71 23.93
N ARG A 386 17.03 -11.80 24.69
CA ARG A 386 17.90 -12.09 25.85
C ARG A 386 19.38 -12.19 25.47
N GLY A 387 19.69 -12.61 24.24
CA GLY A 387 21.08 -12.77 23.79
C GLY A 387 21.85 -11.45 23.67
N TYR A 388 21.17 -10.31 23.56
CA TYR A 388 21.81 -8.98 23.57
C TYR A 388 22.32 -8.56 24.96
N GLY A 389 21.93 -9.28 26.02
CA GLY A 389 22.34 -8.99 27.39
C GLY A 389 21.19 -8.45 28.26
N LYS A 390 21.56 -7.65 29.26
CA LYS A 390 20.60 -7.12 30.23
C LYS A 390 19.85 -5.93 29.65
N TRP A 391 18.52 -6.00 29.68
CA TRP A 391 17.64 -4.93 29.25
C TRP A 391 17.16 -4.10 30.43
N TYR A 392 17.03 -2.79 30.22
CA TYR A 392 16.54 -1.84 31.21
C TYR A 392 15.42 -0.99 30.59
N PRO A 393 14.35 -0.67 31.32
CA PRO A 393 13.29 0.21 30.82
C PRO A 393 13.81 1.66 30.65
N LEU A 394 13.31 2.36 29.64
CA LEU A 394 13.60 3.79 29.41
C LEU A 394 12.53 4.75 29.92
N GLN A 395 11.42 4.20 30.40
CA GLN A 395 10.29 4.92 30.95
C GLN A 395 9.81 4.26 32.24
N PRO A 396 9.07 5.01 33.10
CA PRO A 396 8.32 4.43 34.20
C PRO A 396 7.28 3.40 33.70
N GLU A 397 6.87 2.51 34.61
CA GLU A 397 5.79 1.57 34.32
C GLU A 397 4.49 2.31 33.94
N GLY A 398 3.77 1.78 32.95
CA GLY A 398 2.52 2.36 32.44
C GLY A 398 2.70 3.56 31.50
N GLN A 399 3.91 4.12 31.36
CA GLN A 399 4.20 5.17 30.37
C GLN A 399 4.68 4.58 29.04
N LYS A 400 4.61 5.39 27.99
CA LYS A 400 5.02 5.02 26.63
C LYS A 400 5.94 6.07 26.06
N TYR A 401 6.88 5.63 25.23
CA TYR A 401 7.67 6.49 24.36
C TYR A 401 6.91 6.76 23.07
N GLN A 402 7.09 7.97 22.56
CA GLN A 402 6.62 8.39 21.24
C GLN A 402 7.83 8.96 20.49
N ILE A 403 8.07 8.45 19.29
CA ILE A 403 9.22 8.85 18.46
C ILE A 403 8.77 9.22 17.04
N SER A 404 9.50 10.13 16.39
CA SER A 404 9.38 10.41 14.96
C SER A 404 10.14 9.38 14.12
N LEU A 405 9.95 9.42 12.80
CA LEU A 405 10.62 8.54 11.84
C LEU A 405 12.14 8.70 11.86
N ASP A 406 12.65 9.92 12.07
CA ASP A 406 14.09 10.19 12.09
C ASP A 406 14.83 9.48 13.21
N ARG A 407 14.11 9.10 14.27
CA ARG A 407 14.66 8.35 15.40
C ARG A 407 14.76 6.86 15.13
N VAL A 408 14.22 6.35 14.02
CA VAL A 408 14.28 4.92 13.65
C VAL A 408 15.58 4.64 12.91
N VAL A 409 16.35 3.64 13.35
CA VAL A 409 17.48 3.08 12.58
C VAL A 409 16.97 1.97 11.66
N GLY A 410 16.30 0.98 12.23
CA GLY A 410 15.73 -0.16 11.52
C GLY A 410 15.21 -1.22 12.48
N ARG A 411 14.71 -2.34 11.96
CA ARG A 411 14.24 -3.47 12.79
C ARG A 411 15.38 -4.02 13.65
N CYS A 412 15.05 -4.45 14.86
CA CYS A 412 15.95 -5.19 15.74
C CYS A 412 15.80 -6.69 15.44
N TYR A 413 16.81 -7.28 14.81
CA TYR A 413 16.81 -8.71 14.52
C TYR A 413 17.16 -9.54 15.76
N GLU A 414 16.84 -10.82 15.71
CA GLU A 414 17.19 -11.81 16.71
C GLU A 414 18.72 -11.85 16.93
N SER A 415 19.16 -11.93 18.20
CA SER A 415 20.59 -11.92 18.53
C SER A 415 21.34 -13.11 17.92
N GLU A 416 20.69 -14.27 17.81
CA GLU A 416 21.28 -15.48 17.22
C GLU A 416 21.61 -15.27 15.74
N LEU A 417 20.73 -14.60 14.99
CA LEU A 417 21.02 -14.21 13.61
C LEU A 417 22.23 -13.28 13.55
N MET A 418 22.25 -12.24 14.39
CA MET A 418 23.34 -11.25 14.39
C MET A 418 24.69 -11.91 14.71
N MET A 419 24.70 -12.83 15.68
CA MET A 419 25.89 -13.60 16.05
C MET A 419 26.36 -14.51 14.91
N ILE A 420 25.44 -15.15 14.19
CA ILE A 420 25.79 -16.03 13.07
C ILE A 420 26.26 -15.22 11.86
N MET A 421 25.62 -14.09 11.56
CA MET A 421 25.88 -13.29 10.36
C MET A 421 27.12 -12.41 10.49
N PHE A 422 27.36 -11.83 11.67
CA PHE A 422 28.40 -10.82 11.89
C PHE A 422 29.39 -11.16 13.02
N HIS A 423 29.11 -12.19 13.84
CA HIS A 423 29.83 -12.43 15.09
C HIS A 423 29.88 -11.21 16.02
N ASP A 424 28.87 -10.36 15.92
CA ASP A 424 28.75 -9.10 16.66
C ASP A 424 27.27 -8.86 17.01
N LEU A 425 27.02 -8.42 18.23
CA LEU A 425 25.69 -8.12 18.78
C LEU A 425 25.45 -6.61 18.96
N SER A 426 26.35 -5.78 18.44
CA SER A 426 26.20 -4.33 18.47
C SER A 426 24.96 -3.92 17.71
N LEU A 427 24.02 -3.25 18.40
CA LEU A 427 22.77 -2.80 17.78
C LEU A 427 22.99 -1.72 16.71
N GLY A 428 24.19 -1.13 16.61
CA GLY A 428 24.50 -0.03 15.70
C GLY A 428 25.31 -0.39 14.45
N LEU A 429 25.47 -1.68 14.14
CA LEU A 429 26.34 -2.14 13.03
C LEU A 429 26.05 -1.45 11.68
N ASP A 430 24.78 -1.21 11.37
CA ASP A 430 24.32 -0.61 10.12
C ASP A 430 24.01 0.90 10.22
N LEU A 431 24.32 1.55 11.35
CA LEU A 431 23.94 2.95 11.59
C LEU A 431 24.47 3.87 10.48
N ASP A 432 25.76 3.76 10.15
CA ASP A 432 26.39 4.57 9.10
C ASP A 432 25.79 4.29 7.73
N GLY A 433 25.41 3.04 7.46
CA GLY A 433 24.74 2.61 6.23
C GLY A 433 23.35 3.21 6.09
N VAL A 434 22.58 3.25 7.18
CA VAL A 434 21.26 3.87 7.22
C VAL A 434 21.36 5.39 7.04
N LEU A 435 22.24 6.05 7.78
CA LEU A 435 22.44 7.51 7.68
C LEU A 435 22.89 7.91 6.26
N SER A 436 23.93 7.25 5.75
CA SER A 436 24.44 7.50 4.40
C SER A 436 23.40 7.21 3.32
N GLY A 437 22.62 6.15 3.48
CA GLY A 437 21.52 5.81 2.56
C GLY A 437 20.45 6.88 2.55
N ARG A 438 20.03 7.38 3.71
CA ARG A 438 19.04 8.46 3.82
C ARG A 438 19.54 9.77 3.22
N ASP A 439 20.79 10.13 3.48
CA ASP A 439 21.39 11.34 2.90
C ASP A 439 21.52 11.22 1.37
N TYR A 440 21.87 10.04 0.85
CA TYR A 440 21.84 9.77 -0.58
C TYR A 440 20.42 9.91 -1.15
N GLY A 441 19.41 9.35 -0.47
CA GLY A 441 18.01 9.46 -0.89
C GLY A 441 17.51 10.92 -0.92
N ARG A 442 17.78 11.69 0.14
CA ARG A 442 17.43 13.13 0.22
C ARG A 442 18.02 13.96 -0.92
N THR A 443 19.20 13.59 -1.39
CA THR A 443 19.91 14.32 -2.44
C THR A 443 19.57 13.84 -3.86
N THR A 444 19.07 12.61 -4.01
CA THR A 444 18.93 11.95 -5.31
C THR A 444 17.48 11.67 -5.71
N ASP A 445 16.56 11.49 -4.76
CA ASP A 445 15.16 11.23 -5.04
C ASP A 445 14.47 12.51 -5.53
N GLN A 446 14.15 12.56 -6.82
CA GLN A 446 13.56 13.75 -7.44
C GLN A 446 12.11 13.98 -7.02
N ARG A 447 11.50 13.02 -6.33
CA ARG A 447 10.12 13.08 -5.85
C ARG A 447 10.01 13.77 -4.49
N ILE A 448 11.11 13.89 -3.74
CA ILE A 448 11.16 14.66 -2.50
C ILE A 448 11.00 16.14 -2.84
N ALA A 449 9.99 16.79 -2.25
CA ALA A 449 9.73 18.20 -2.52
C ALA A 449 10.84 19.10 -1.91
N PRO A 450 11.11 20.29 -2.48
CA PRO A 450 12.11 21.20 -1.93
C PRO A 450 11.84 21.56 -0.47
N GLY A 451 12.87 21.46 0.38
CA GLY A 451 12.79 21.74 1.82
C GLY A 451 12.20 20.61 2.66
N LYS A 452 11.88 19.46 2.04
CA LYS A 452 11.39 18.27 2.72
C LYS A 452 12.50 17.23 2.87
N GLU A 453 12.39 16.43 3.92
CA GLU A 453 13.39 15.38 4.19
C GLU A 453 12.93 13.98 3.76
N TRP A 454 11.63 13.78 3.61
CA TRP A 454 11.03 12.49 3.33
C TRP A 454 10.08 12.54 2.13
N PHE A 455 10.13 11.50 1.29
CA PHE A 455 9.06 11.24 0.33
C PHE A 455 7.94 10.44 1.03
N CYS A 456 6.79 11.05 1.23
CA CYS A 456 5.59 10.38 1.73
C CYS A 456 4.78 9.86 0.54
N GLY A 457 4.84 8.55 0.29
CA GLY A 457 3.99 7.92 -0.71
C GLY A 457 2.67 7.44 -0.11
N ASP A 458 1.59 7.54 -0.89
CA ASP A 458 0.29 7.01 -0.51
C ASP A 458 0.32 5.50 -0.34
N THR A 459 1.14 4.83 -1.13
CA THR A 459 1.24 3.38 -1.20
C THR A 459 2.69 2.94 -1.27
N ARG A 460 2.96 1.67 -0.91
CA ARG A 460 4.31 1.12 -1.05
C ARG A 460 4.78 1.14 -2.51
N VAL A 461 3.91 0.77 -3.45
CA VAL A 461 4.17 0.82 -4.90
C VAL A 461 4.61 2.20 -5.35
N GLU A 462 3.99 3.26 -4.83
CA GLU A 462 4.37 4.64 -5.14
C GLU A 462 5.74 5.01 -4.54
N THR A 463 6.00 4.67 -3.26
CA THR A 463 7.33 4.91 -2.66
C THR A 463 8.46 4.23 -3.43
N LEU A 464 8.17 3.04 -3.98
CA LEU A 464 9.10 2.27 -4.81
C LEU A 464 9.12 2.71 -6.29
N ALA A 465 8.19 3.59 -6.72
CA ALA A 465 7.99 4.00 -8.11
C ALA A 465 7.93 2.82 -9.11
N LEU A 466 7.10 1.83 -8.80
CA LEU A 466 6.95 0.63 -9.63
C LEU A 466 5.83 0.77 -10.66
N GLU A 467 6.11 0.26 -11.86
CA GLU A 467 5.11 0.03 -12.91
C GLU A 467 4.51 -1.38 -12.81
N THR A 468 5.35 -2.35 -12.42
CA THR A 468 4.99 -3.75 -12.29
C THR A 468 5.47 -4.34 -10.98
N LEU A 469 4.74 -5.30 -10.44
CA LEU A 469 5.19 -6.15 -9.33
C LEU A 469 4.70 -7.57 -9.59
N ASN A 470 5.58 -8.56 -9.44
CA ASN A 470 5.24 -9.96 -9.70
C ASN A 470 4.75 -10.21 -11.14
N GLY A 471 5.22 -9.41 -12.10
CA GLY A 471 4.82 -9.49 -13.51
C GLY A 471 3.49 -8.83 -13.88
N TYR A 472 2.76 -8.26 -12.91
CA TYR A 472 1.50 -7.54 -13.14
C TYR A 472 1.71 -6.03 -13.06
N GLU A 473 0.97 -5.27 -13.85
CA GLU A 473 0.93 -3.81 -13.74
C GLU A 473 0.24 -3.39 -12.44
N VAL A 474 0.75 -2.34 -11.79
CA VAL A 474 0.30 -1.92 -10.45
C VAL A 474 0.04 -0.43 -10.34
N GLY A 475 -0.82 -0.07 -9.39
CA GLY A 475 -1.15 1.33 -9.08
C GLY A 475 -1.79 2.03 -10.27
N ARG A 476 -1.26 3.20 -10.65
CA ARG A 476 -1.79 3.98 -11.77
C ARG A 476 -1.54 3.36 -13.15
N TYR A 477 -0.72 2.32 -13.22
CA TYR A 477 -0.37 1.63 -14.47
C TYR A 477 -1.23 0.40 -14.72
N ASP A 478 -2.09 -0.01 -13.78
CA ASP A 478 -3.00 -1.13 -13.98
C ASP A 478 -4.11 -0.79 -14.98
N ASP A 479 -3.91 -1.20 -16.23
CA ASP A 479 -4.89 -1.01 -17.33
C ASP A 479 -6.19 -1.80 -17.11
N ALA A 480 -6.24 -2.76 -16.19
CA ALA A 480 -7.45 -3.51 -15.85
C ALA A 480 -8.41 -2.69 -14.95
N ARG A 481 -7.96 -1.55 -14.42
CA ARG A 481 -8.69 -0.72 -13.44
C ARG A 481 -9.83 0.08 -14.11
N ASP A 482 -10.94 -0.60 -14.39
CA ASP A 482 -12.16 -0.01 -14.95
C ASP A 482 -13.10 0.48 -13.81
N MET A 483 -13.02 1.77 -13.50
CA MET A 483 -13.82 2.39 -12.42
C MET A 483 -15.33 2.20 -12.59
N LYS A 484 -15.81 2.14 -13.84
CA LYS A 484 -17.25 1.93 -14.10
C LYS A 484 -17.64 0.49 -13.79
N MET A 485 -16.77 -0.45 -14.13
CA MET A 485 -16.94 -1.86 -13.75
C MET A 485 -16.89 -2.03 -12.23
N PHE A 486 -15.93 -1.41 -11.55
CA PHE A 486 -15.75 -1.54 -10.10
C PHE A 486 -16.95 -1.01 -9.33
N ARG A 487 -17.45 0.18 -9.69
CA ARG A 487 -18.68 0.72 -9.08
C ARG A 487 -19.87 -0.18 -9.31
N ALA A 488 -20.02 -0.71 -10.53
CA ALA A 488 -21.09 -1.65 -10.83
C ALA A 488 -20.97 -2.96 -10.00
N ASN A 489 -19.77 -3.49 -9.83
CA ASN A 489 -19.50 -4.64 -8.97
C ASN A 489 -19.83 -4.35 -7.50
N LEU A 490 -19.45 -3.17 -6.99
CA LEU A 490 -19.81 -2.74 -5.63
C LEU A 490 -21.33 -2.64 -5.45
N SER A 491 -22.06 -2.03 -6.39
CA SER A 491 -23.52 -1.96 -6.36
C SER A 491 -24.16 -3.35 -6.40
N ILE A 492 -23.56 -4.30 -7.12
CA ILE A 492 -24.01 -5.70 -7.16
C ILE A 492 -23.80 -6.38 -5.81
N ILE A 493 -22.62 -6.22 -5.21
CA ILE A 493 -22.28 -6.76 -3.88
C ILE A 493 -23.21 -6.18 -2.81
N ASP A 494 -23.54 -4.90 -2.91
CA ASP A 494 -24.43 -4.19 -1.97
C ASP A 494 -25.92 -4.48 -2.20
N GLY A 495 -26.28 -5.23 -3.25
CA GLY A 495 -27.68 -5.50 -3.59
C GLY A 495 -28.45 -4.27 -4.08
N THR A 496 -27.76 -3.21 -4.49
CA THR A 496 -28.32 -1.94 -4.98
C THR A 496 -28.22 -1.79 -6.50
N ALA A 497 -27.72 -2.82 -7.19
CA ALA A 497 -27.45 -2.79 -8.62
C ALA A 497 -28.71 -2.57 -9.48
N THR A 498 -28.55 -1.68 -10.47
CA THR A 498 -29.49 -1.49 -11.56
C THR A 498 -29.16 -2.42 -12.75
N HIS A 499 -30.05 -2.50 -13.73
CA HIS A 499 -29.76 -3.21 -14.98
C HIS A 499 -28.54 -2.66 -15.73
N ALA A 500 -28.24 -1.36 -15.58
CA ALA A 500 -27.05 -0.75 -16.17
C ALA A 500 -25.77 -1.26 -15.48
N ASP A 501 -25.80 -1.41 -14.16
CA ASP A 501 -24.68 -1.93 -13.37
C ASP A 501 -24.41 -3.39 -13.73
N ILE A 502 -25.44 -4.21 -13.86
CA ILE A 502 -25.28 -5.62 -14.31
C ILE A 502 -24.63 -5.72 -15.70
N LYS A 503 -24.84 -4.75 -16.58
CA LYS A 503 -24.19 -4.70 -17.90
C LYS A 503 -22.75 -4.19 -17.78
N ALA A 504 -22.53 -3.19 -16.92
CA ALA A 504 -21.23 -2.55 -16.73
C ALA A 504 -20.24 -3.38 -15.92
N SER A 505 -20.74 -4.28 -15.06
CA SER A 505 -19.93 -5.16 -14.22
C SER A 505 -19.06 -6.14 -15.00
N LYS A 506 -19.38 -6.39 -16.29
CA LYS A 506 -18.71 -7.35 -17.17
C LYS A 506 -18.62 -8.78 -16.58
N ILE A 507 -19.45 -9.13 -15.59
CA ILE A 507 -19.52 -10.48 -15.01
C ILE A 507 -19.77 -11.51 -16.11
N PRO A 508 -18.86 -12.49 -16.31
CA PRO A 508 -19.08 -13.57 -17.24
C PRO A 508 -20.38 -14.26 -16.86
N ARG A 509 -21.44 -13.98 -17.61
CA ARG A 509 -22.67 -14.73 -17.49
C ARG A 509 -22.34 -16.12 -18.01
N GLN A 510 -22.54 -17.16 -17.20
CA GLN A 510 -22.69 -18.49 -17.75
C GLN A 510 -23.85 -18.41 -18.75
N MET A 511 -23.55 -18.34 -20.06
CA MET A 511 -24.52 -18.55 -21.12
C MET A 511 -24.86 -20.04 -21.15
N GLY A 512 -25.55 -20.50 -20.10
CA GLY A 512 -26.28 -21.75 -20.09
C GLY A 512 -27.70 -21.50 -20.58
N ARG A 513 -28.18 -22.35 -21.48
CA ARG A 513 -29.57 -22.43 -21.94
C ARG A 513 -30.53 -22.29 -20.74
N PRO A 514 -31.61 -21.49 -20.81
CA PRO A 514 -32.60 -21.50 -19.75
C PRO A 514 -33.06 -22.95 -19.56
N ARG A 515 -32.91 -23.51 -18.36
CA ARG A 515 -33.54 -24.79 -18.02
C ARG A 515 -35.05 -24.54 -17.99
N ALA A 516 -35.66 -24.60 -19.17
CA ALA A 516 -37.08 -24.71 -19.33
C ALA A 516 -37.51 -26.05 -18.71
N GLY A 517 -38.30 -25.96 -17.64
CA GLY A 517 -39.26 -26.98 -17.22
C GLY A 517 -38.71 -28.35 -16.83
N LEU A 518 -38.57 -28.56 -15.52
CA LEU A 518 -39.18 -29.74 -14.92
C LEU A 518 -40.10 -29.26 -13.80
N ILE A 519 -41.39 -29.58 -13.96
CA ILE A 519 -42.48 -29.24 -13.05
C ILE A 519 -42.17 -29.82 -11.66
N GLY A 520 -42.20 -28.98 -10.62
CA GLY A 520 -42.28 -29.43 -9.22
C GLY A 520 -41.08 -29.18 -8.28
N GLY A 521 -40.07 -28.39 -8.65
CA GLY A 521 -38.92 -28.08 -7.78
C GLY A 521 -39.10 -26.80 -6.95
N ARG A 522 -39.00 -26.91 -5.62
CA ARG A 522 -39.10 -25.83 -4.62
C ARG A 522 -38.19 -24.63 -4.93
N LYS A 523 -38.65 -23.43 -4.52
CA LYS A 523 -37.85 -22.18 -4.43
C LYS A 523 -36.57 -22.45 -3.61
N GLY A 524 -35.48 -22.74 -4.30
CA GLY A 524 -34.15 -22.92 -3.73
C GLY A 524 -33.38 -21.61 -3.75
N SER A 525 -32.83 -21.27 -2.60
CA SER A 525 -31.97 -20.12 -2.31
C SER A 525 -30.95 -19.83 -3.41
N LEU A 526 -30.88 -18.56 -3.83
CA LEU A 526 -29.92 -18.04 -4.80
C LEU A 526 -28.55 -17.85 -4.10
N THR A 527 -27.91 -18.93 -3.68
CA THR A 527 -26.47 -18.93 -3.33
C THR A 527 -25.69 -19.32 -4.57
N THR A 528 -25.44 -18.35 -5.44
CA THR A 528 -24.60 -18.54 -6.65
C THR A 528 -23.63 -17.37 -6.79
N PHE A 529 -23.02 -16.97 -5.67
CA PHE A 529 -22.10 -15.83 -5.59
C PHE A 529 -20.63 -16.24 -5.41
N GLU A 530 -20.32 -17.54 -5.26
CA GLU A 530 -18.93 -18.02 -5.18
C GLU A 530 -18.12 -17.79 -6.47
N SER A 531 -18.77 -17.51 -7.60
CA SER A 531 -18.09 -17.32 -8.89
C SER A 531 -17.81 -15.86 -9.27
N VAL A 532 -18.26 -14.87 -8.48
CA VAL A 532 -18.00 -13.44 -8.77
C VAL A 532 -16.55 -13.06 -8.42
N GLY A 533 -15.82 -13.90 -7.67
CA GLY A 533 -14.37 -13.76 -7.46
C GLY A 533 -13.51 -13.93 -8.73
N LYS A 534 -14.09 -14.39 -9.85
CA LYS A 534 -13.39 -14.69 -11.12
C LYS A 534 -13.38 -13.53 -12.13
N MET A 535 -13.88 -12.38 -11.72
CA MET A 535 -14.01 -11.19 -12.57
C MET A 535 -12.84 -10.22 -12.50
N SER A 536 -12.13 -10.23 -11.38
CA SER A 536 -10.76 -9.76 -11.32
C SER A 536 -9.91 -10.97 -11.70
N THR A 537 -9.58 -11.09 -12.99
CA THR A 537 -8.75 -12.18 -13.54
C THR A 537 -7.33 -12.21 -12.96
N MET A 538 -7.00 -11.32 -12.02
CA MET A 538 -5.80 -11.33 -11.17
C MET A 538 -6.02 -11.90 -9.74
N VAL A 539 -7.25 -12.23 -9.33
CA VAL A 539 -7.59 -12.58 -7.93
C VAL A 539 -7.86 -14.08 -7.73
N SER A 540 -8.38 -14.78 -8.74
CA SER A 540 -8.75 -16.20 -8.58
C SER A 540 -7.60 -17.19 -8.69
N SER A 541 -6.50 -16.83 -9.35
CA SER A 541 -5.34 -17.71 -9.54
C SER A 541 -4.34 -17.63 -8.39
N ALA A 542 -4.58 -16.72 -7.43
CA ALA A 542 -3.58 -16.22 -6.50
C ALA A 542 -3.81 -16.51 -5.01
N LEU A 543 -4.89 -17.20 -4.68
CA LEU A 543 -5.31 -17.38 -3.29
C LEU A 543 -5.51 -18.83 -2.88
N GLY A 544 -5.40 -19.79 -3.80
CA GLY A 544 -5.80 -21.17 -3.54
C GLY A 544 -7.28 -21.28 -3.14
N ASN A 545 -7.89 -22.43 -3.36
CA ASN A 545 -9.25 -22.67 -2.87
C ASN A 545 -9.21 -22.92 -1.35
N PRO A 546 -10.14 -22.35 -0.56
CA PRO A 546 -10.34 -22.80 0.80
C PRO A 546 -10.96 -24.21 0.78
N SER A 547 -10.30 -25.18 1.41
CA SER A 547 -11.01 -26.36 1.86
C SER A 547 -11.95 -25.93 2.98
N ALA A 548 -13.24 -26.09 2.75
CA ALA A 548 -14.29 -25.69 3.68
C ALA A 548 -14.18 -26.50 4.97
N ASN A 549 -13.81 -25.85 6.08
CA ASN A 549 -14.34 -26.15 7.41
C ASN A 549 -14.04 -24.99 8.36
N ASP A 550 -15.09 -24.23 8.64
CA ASP A 550 -15.15 -23.13 9.60
C ASP A 550 -15.40 -23.70 11.01
N SER A 551 -14.62 -23.26 12.00
CA SER A 551 -15.20 -22.81 13.27
C SER A 551 -14.24 -21.91 14.04
N SER A 552 -14.75 -20.75 14.42
CA SER A 552 -14.16 -19.72 15.27
C SER A 552 -13.73 -20.24 16.65
N ARG A 553 -12.50 -19.94 17.09
CA ARG A 553 -12.13 -19.91 18.51
C ARG A 553 -11.16 -18.75 18.81
N ASP A 554 -11.66 -17.81 19.61
CA ASP A 554 -10.90 -16.84 20.42
C ASP A 554 -10.25 -17.59 21.60
N ILE A 555 -8.92 -17.59 21.79
CA ILE A 555 -8.32 -18.03 23.06
C ILE A 555 -6.99 -17.30 23.38
N THR A 556 -6.97 -16.71 24.57
CA THR A 556 -5.81 -16.35 25.40
C THR A 556 -5.19 -17.57 26.10
N SER A 557 -3.86 -17.66 26.13
CA SER A 557 -2.97 -18.40 27.08
C SER A 557 -3.07 -19.94 27.24
N ALA A 558 -2.04 -20.64 26.71
CA ALA A 558 -1.14 -21.73 27.20
C ALA A 558 -1.68 -22.97 28.00
N PRO A 559 -0.86 -24.04 28.23
CA PRO A 559 -0.34 -25.05 27.27
C PRO A 559 -0.57 -26.52 27.74
N ALA A 560 -0.33 -27.53 26.85
CA ALA A 560 0.40 -28.80 27.11
C ALA A 560 -0.05 -30.03 26.26
N SER A 561 0.98 -30.76 25.79
CA SER A 561 1.17 -32.22 25.63
C SER A 561 0.55 -33.06 24.48
N ALA A 562 1.48 -33.61 23.67
CA ALA A 562 1.74 -35.03 23.29
C ALA A 562 0.74 -35.82 22.40
N ASP A 563 1.18 -36.22 21.19
CA ASP A 563 1.44 -37.62 20.71
C ASP A 563 0.18 -38.22 20.00
N GLU A 564 0.16 -39.00 18.90
CA GLU A 564 1.11 -39.76 18.06
C GLU A 564 0.60 -39.85 16.59
N GLU A 565 1.43 -40.49 15.76
CA GLU A 565 1.43 -40.87 14.34
C GLU A 565 0.16 -41.49 13.68
N ALA A 566 0.04 -41.36 12.35
CA ALA A 566 0.20 -42.47 11.38
C ALA A 566 -0.23 -42.11 9.94
N VAL A 567 0.44 -42.77 9.00
CA VAL A 567 0.59 -42.58 7.55
C VAL A 567 -0.56 -43.20 6.73
N ASP A 568 -0.96 -42.61 5.59
CA ASP A 568 -1.09 -43.39 4.34
C ASP A 568 -1.10 -42.50 3.07
N SER A 569 -0.42 -43.04 2.07
CA SER A 569 -0.09 -42.62 0.72
C SER A 569 -1.25 -42.68 -0.29
N SER A 570 -1.28 -41.72 -1.22
CA SER A 570 -1.79 -41.98 -2.57
C SER A 570 -1.18 -41.02 -3.59
N GLU A 571 -0.53 -41.61 -4.59
CA GLU A 571 0.05 -40.96 -5.76
C GLU A 571 -1.07 -40.40 -6.66
N SER A 572 -0.89 -39.17 -7.16
CA SER A 572 -1.66 -38.69 -8.31
C SER A 572 -0.84 -37.74 -9.18
N GLU A 573 -1.03 -37.92 -10.48
CA GLU A 573 -0.17 -37.53 -11.59
C GLU A 573 -0.12 -36.01 -11.83
N GLU A 574 1.07 -35.55 -12.23
CA GLU A 574 1.44 -34.18 -12.53
C GLU A 574 0.61 -33.60 -13.70
N SER A 575 -0.02 -32.45 -13.47
CA SER A 575 -0.46 -31.55 -14.53
C SER A 575 0.11 -30.16 -14.25
N GLU A 576 0.88 -29.65 -15.22
CA GLU A 576 1.55 -28.35 -15.19
C GLU A 576 0.51 -27.22 -15.33
N ASP A 577 0.07 -26.64 -14.21
CA ASP A 577 -0.65 -25.38 -14.17
C ASP A 577 0.12 -24.38 -13.29
N GLU A 578 0.62 -23.31 -13.93
CA GLU A 578 1.37 -22.21 -13.30
C GLU A 578 0.51 -21.50 -12.23
N LEU A 579 0.77 -21.81 -10.96
CA LEU A 579 0.14 -21.21 -9.78
C LEU A 579 0.83 -19.88 -9.42
N ALA A 580 0.14 -18.77 -9.63
CA ALA A 580 0.62 -17.41 -9.38
C ALA A 580 -0.06 -16.84 -8.13
N VAL A 581 0.64 -16.75 -6.99
CA VAL A 581 0.14 -16.28 -5.67
C VAL A 581 0.19 -14.75 -5.54
N ALA A 582 -0.88 -14.09 -5.08
CA ALA A 582 -0.98 -12.62 -4.95
C ALA A 582 -1.28 -12.13 -3.53
N GLN A 583 -0.91 -10.87 -3.31
CA GLN A 583 -0.68 -10.19 -2.03
C GLN A 583 -1.21 -8.74 -2.06
N PRO A 584 -1.39 -8.08 -0.89
CA PRO A 584 -2.18 -6.85 -0.78
C PRO A 584 -1.41 -5.56 -1.10
N VAL A 585 -2.05 -4.64 -1.83
CA VAL A 585 -1.73 -3.21 -1.99
C VAL A 585 -3.08 -2.53 -2.08
N PHE A 586 -3.54 -1.60 -1.22
CA PHE A 586 -3.53 -0.13 -1.42
C PHE A 586 -4.27 0.58 -0.24
N ILE A 587 -3.63 1.48 0.56
CA ILE A 587 -4.33 2.52 1.38
C ILE A 587 -3.50 3.82 1.55
N ARG A 588 -4.01 4.90 0.91
CA ARG A 588 -3.63 6.34 0.92
C ARG A 588 -2.88 6.87 2.13
N GLY A 589 -1.80 7.64 1.97
CA GLY A 589 -1.04 8.26 3.03
C GLY A 589 -0.24 9.46 2.54
N GLY A 590 -0.66 10.67 2.91
CA GLY A 590 0.18 11.85 2.84
C GLY A 590 0.27 12.46 4.23
N THR A 591 1.46 12.57 4.84
CA THR A 591 1.71 13.37 6.06
C THR A 591 3.19 13.66 6.38
N GLU A 592 3.70 14.87 6.10
CA GLU A 592 4.97 15.37 6.65
C GLU A 592 4.76 16.54 7.63
N GLU A 593 5.72 16.71 8.53
CA GLU A 593 5.89 17.83 9.45
C GLU A 593 6.34 19.08 8.67
N SER A 594 5.38 19.79 8.09
CA SER A 594 5.63 21.14 7.57
C SER A 594 4.45 22.07 7.82
N GLU A 595 4.73 23.37 7.94
CA GLU A 595 3.70 24.40 7.85
C GLU A 595 3.09 24.34 6.44
N GLY A 596 1.84 23.87 6.31
CA GLY A 596 1.11 23.91 5.04
C GLY A 596 0.41 22.63 4.58
N GLY A 597 0.44 21.54 5.35
CA GLY A 597 -0.38 20.35 5.12
C GLY A 597 -0.14 19.69 3.76
N ASP A 598 0.68 18.65 3.69
CA ASP A 598 0.99 17.95 2.44
C ASP A 598 -0.13 17.00 1.94
N TYR A 599 -1.33 17.11 2.51
CA TYR A 599 -2.49 16.37 2.07
C TYR A 599 -2.94 16.91 0.70
N ARG A 600 -2.56 16.21 -0.37
CA ARG A 600 -2.99 16.48 -1.73
C ARG A 600 -3.82 15.29 -2.22
N PRO A 601 -5.16 15.38 -2.29
CA PRO A 601 -5.87 14.51 -3.21
C PRO A 601 -5.36 14.88 -4.62
N TYR A 602 -4.67 13.94 -5.27
CA TYR A 602 -3.95 14.06 -6.55
C TYR A 602 -4.22 15.35 -7.35
N SER A 603 -3.18 16.13 -7.60
CA SER A 603 -3.28 17.28 -8.51
C SER A 603 -3.44 16.79 -9.95
N SER A 604 -4.52 17.22 -10.61
CA SER A 604 -4.85 16.99 -12.03
C SER A 604 -3.79 17.37 -13.10
N ASN A 605 -2.56 17.72 -12.70
CA ASN A 605 -1.51 18.26 -13.55
C ASN A 605 -0.31 17.33 -13.78
N GLU A 606 -0.33 16.07 -13.34
CA GLU A 606 0.72 15.12 -13.75
C GLU A 606 0.51 14.63 -15.20
N PRO A 607 1.58 14.51 -16.00
CA PRO A 607 1.46 14.18 -17.42
C PRO A 607 0.88 12.78 -17.62
N LYS A 608 -0.30 12.71 -18.27
CA LYS A 608 -0.87 11.46 -18.80
C LYS A 608 0.05 10.89 -19.86
N ALA A 609 0.88 9.92 -19.50
CA ALA A 609 1.72 9.20 -20.45
C ALA A 609 0.87 8.17 -21.21
N LYS A 610 0.28 8.58 -22.35
CA LYS A 610 -0.16 7.62 -23.37
C LYS A 610 1.09 7.00 -24.00
N ARG A 611 1.39 5.72 -23.72
CA ARG A 611 2.32 4.96 -24.57
C ARG A 611 1.65 4.62 -25.91
N PRO A 612 2.34 4.71 -27.04
CA PRO A 612 1.86 4.16 -28.30
C PRO A 612 1.83 2.63 -28.18
N ARG A 613 0.74 1.99 -28.59
CA ARG A 613 0.71 0.54 -28.77
C ARG A 613 1.72 0.18 -29.85
N LEU A 614 2.76 -0.58 -29.50
CA LEU A 614 3.64 -1.22 -30.47
C LEU A 614 2.91 -2.45 -31.02
N ALA A 615 2.91 -2.55 -32.35
CA ALA A 615 2.28 -3.59 -33.14
C ALA A 615 3.07 -4.91 -33.11
#